data_AF-A0A8J2KJU2-F1
#
_entry.id   AF-A0A8J2KJU2-F1
#
_cell.length_a   1.000
_cell.length_b   1.000
_cell.length_c   1.000
_cell.angle_alpha   90.00
_cell.angle_beta   90.00
_cell.angle_gamma   90.00
#
_symmetry.space_group_name_H-M   'P 1'
#
loop_
_entity.id
_entity.type
_entity.pdbx_description
1 polymer ?
#
loop_
_entity_poly.entity_id
_entity_poly.type
_entity_poly.pdbx_seq_one_letter_code
_entity_poly.pdbx_strand_id
1 'polypeptide(L)'
;MTLFPVIIPLHCLSIQIALAIILTRAGLGLDLPTLWKRKGLVLRLGVCPTVLEAIGVAICSHFILDFPWAWSFMLGFVVAPVSPAVVVPRLLALREQGYGVEKGIPTIIIASASLDNIMAISMFGVSLGFAFSKGSTVMSILQGPLEIIMGLAAGVGWGVGIGLIFNSEHQNNRNSTAIRAIMTFCGGVILILGFRYFDYSGAGALACLSSAVTASTLWRLRKVFSPDPDILCWIFYLLWYVFEPLLFGAIGCQIDLGTLEARVVLLGLICIVVGSV
;
A
#
# COMPACT_ATOMS: atom_id res chain seq x y z
N MET A 1 -1.32 35.02 -3.81
CA MET A 1 -0.48 34.37 -2.77
C MET A 1 -1.27 33.80 -1.58
N THR A 2 -2.59 33.54 -1.71
CA THR A 2 -3.44 33.03 -0.61
C THR A 2 -4.01 31.62 -0.83
N LEU A 3 -3.80 31.00 -2.01
CA LEU A 3 -4.31 29.66 -2.33
C LEU A 3 -3.36 28.52 -1.92
N PHE A 4 -2.05 28.79 -1.80
CA PHE A 4 -1.03 27.81 -1.42
C PHE A 4 -1.28 27.09 -0.08
N PRO A 5 -1.68 27.77 1.02
CA PRO A 5 -1.87 27.09 2.31
C PRO A 5 -3.12 26.20 2.37
N VAL A 6 -4.06 26.34 1.43
CA VAL A 6 -5.27 25.48 1.33
C VAL A 6 -5.07 24.33 0.33
N ILE A 7 -4.27 24.55 -0.72
CA ILE A 7 -3.98 23.51 -1.72
C ILE A 7 -3.15 22.37 -1.13
N ILE A 8 -2.16 22.67 -0.27
CA ILE A 8 -1.28 21.66 0.34
C ILE A 8 -2.04 20.61 1.19
N PRO A 9 -2.94 20.99 2.12
CA PRO A 9 -3.72 20.00 2.87
C PRO A 9 -4.70 19.22 1.98
N LEU A 10 -5.30 19.86 0.97
CA LEU A 10 -6.21 19.20 0.03
C LEU A 10 -5.48 18.13 -0.81
N HIS A 11 -4.26 18.45 -1.23
CA HIS A 11 -3.39 17.56 -1.99
C HIS A 11 -2.87 16.38 -1.17
N CYS A 12 -2.49 16.62 0.08
CA CYS A 12 -2.10 15.53 0.98
C CYS A 12 -3.28 14.59 1.25
N LEU A 13 -4.49 15.14 1.41
CA LEU A 13 -5.70 14.36 1.64
C LEU A 13 -6.04 13.48 0.42
N SER A 14 -5.90 14.00 -0.79
CA SER A 14 -6.24 13.25 -2.00
C SER A 14 -5.31 12.04 -2.24
N ILE A 15 -4.02 12.16 -1.90
CA ILE A 15 -3.07 11.04 -1.93
C ILE A 15 -3.50 9.94 -0.96
N GLN A 16 -3.90 10.30 0.27
CA GLN A 16 -4.32 9.31 1.27
C GLN A 16 -5.63 8.62 0.89
N ILE A 17 -6.56 9.36 0.28
CA ILE A 17 -7.81 8.78 -0.23
C ILE A 17 -7.52 7.82 -1.40
N ALA A 18 -6.67 8.21 -2.35
CA ALA A 18 -6.28 7.35 -3.45
C ALA A 18 -5.58 6.07 -2.95
N LEU A 19 -4.70 6.20 -1.97
CA LEU A 19 -4.05 5.06 -1.29
C LEU A 19 -5.08 4.14 -0.63
N ALA A 20 -6.08 4.69 0.06
CA ALA A 20 -7.15 3.91 0.66
C ALA A 20 -7.95 3.13 -0.40
N ILE A 21 -8.26 3.76 -1.54
CA ILE A 21 -9.02 3.14 -2.64
C ILE A 21 -8.24 1.96 -3.21
N ILE A 22 -6.95 2.13 -3.54
CA ILE A 22 -6.16 1.07 -4.16
C ILE A 22 -5.90 -0.10 -3.21
N LEU A 23 -5.59 0.17 -1.94
CA LEU A 23 -5.36 -0.89 -0.95
C LEU A 23 -6.65 -1.65 -0.65
N THR A 24 -7.78 -0.95 -0.57
CA THR A 24 -9.08 -1.61 -0.41
C THR A 24 -9.39 -2.48 -1.63
N ARG A 25 -9.20 -1.96 -2.84
CA ARG A 25 -9.38 -2.71 -4.09
C ARG A 25 -8.49 -3.95 -4.14
N ALA A 26 -7.21 -3.82 -3.78
CA ALA A 26 -6.28 -4.93 -3.69
C ALA A 26 -6.77 -5.98 -2.67
N GLY A 27 -7.17 -5.56 -1.48
CA GLY A 27 -7.63 -6.44 -0.41
C GLY A 27 -8.92 -7.20 -0.73
N LEU A 28 -9.88 -6.54 -1.39
CA LEU A 28 -11.09 -7.19 -1.89
C LEU A 28 -10.79 -8.26 -2.96
N GLY A 29 -9.73 -8.05 -3.75
CA GLY A 29 -9.27 -8.99 -4.77
C GLY A 29 -8.49 -10.19 -4.22
N LEU A 30 -7.95 -10.13 -3.01
CA LEU A 30 -7.11 -11.20 -2.47
C LEU A 30 -7.91 -12.45 -2.06
N ASP A 31 -7.23 -13.60 -2.05
CA ASP A 31 -7.77 -14.87 -1.60
C ASP A 31 -6.89 -15.46 -0.49
N LEU A 32 -7.37 -15.38 0.76
CA LEU A 32 -6.63 -15.80 1.95
C LEU A 32 -6.23 -17.28 1.95
N PRO A 33 -7.08 -18.25 1.57
CA PRO A 33 -6.71 -19.65 1.51
C PRO A 33 -5.50 -19.91 0.58
N THR A 34 -5.52 -19.31 -0.61
CA THR A 34 -4.42 -19.40 -1.58
C THR A 34 -3.13 -18.76 -1.04
N LEU A 35 -3.26 -17.61 -0.37
CA LEU A 35 -2.15 -16.92 0.28
C LEU A 35 -1.53 -17.76 1.40
N TRP A 36 -2.35 -18.35 2.27
CA TRP A 36 -1.87 -19.16 3.39
C TRP A 36 -1.13 -20.41 2.92
N LYS A 37 -1.66 -21.06 1.87
CA LYS A 37 -1.02 -22.22 1.23
C LYS A 37 0.37 -21.89 0.67
N ARG A 38 0.60 -20.64 0.26
CA ARG A 38 1.85 -20.19 -0.39
C ARG A 38 2.56 -19.07 0.37
N LYS A 39 2.36 -18.96 1.69
CA LYS A 39 2.92 -17.87 2.52
C LYS A 39 4.44 -17.74 2.42
N GLY A 40 5.17 -18.86 2.31
CA GLY A 40 6.62 -18.84 2.16
C GLY A 40 7.09 -18.22 0.84
N LEU A 41 6.32 -18.41 -0.24
CA LEU A 41 6.60 -17.79 -1.53
C LEU A 41 6.30 -16.29 -1.49
N VAL A 42 5.17 -15.90 -0.89
CA VAL A 42 4.81 -14.48 -0.75
C VAL A 42 5.87 -13.72 0.07
N LEU A 43 6.36 -14.30 1.16
CA LEU A 43 7.43 -13.71 1.97
C LEU A 43 8.75 -13.61 1.20
N ARG A 44 9.17 -14.68 0.50
CA ARG A 44 10.42 -14.63 -0.28
C ARG A 44 10.34 -13.61 -1.41
N LEU A 45 9.22 -13.54 -2.13
CA LEU A 45 9.03 -12.59 -3.23
C LEU A 45 8.86 -11.15 -2.75
N GLY A 46 8.21 -10.91 -1.61
CA GLY A 46 7.98 -9.56 -1.09
C GLY A 46 9.12 -9.01 -0.24
N VAL A 47 9.98 -9.86 0.33
CA VAL A 47 11.04 -9.43 1.25
C VAL A 47 12.42 -9.44 0.62
N CYS A 48 12.82 -10.55 0.00
CA CYS A 48 14.20 -10.71 -0.45
C CYS A 48 14.56 -9.72 -1.58
N PRO A 49 13.77 -9.57 -2.66
CA PRO A 49 14.06 -8.60 -3.72
C PRO A 49 14.10 -7.17 -3.17
N THR A 50 13.06 -6.76 -2.43
CA THR A 50 12.94 -5.39 -1.91
C THR A 50 14.11 -5.00 -1.01
N VAL A 51 14.56 -5.91 -0.13
CA VAL A 51 15.74 -5.64 0.72
C VAL A 51 17.02 -5.54 -0.11
N LEU A 52 17.21 -6.44 -1.08
CA LEU A 52 18.41 -6.44 -1.93
C LEU A 52 18.45 -5.19 -2.81
N GLU A 53 17.34 -4.82 -3.44
CA GLU A 53 17.21 -3.59 -4.23
C GLU A 53 17.42 -2.35 -3.37
N ALA A 54 16.81 -2.28 -2.17
CA ALA A 54 17.00 -1.14 -1.27
C ALA A 54 18.46 -0.99 -0.83
N ILE A 55 19.15 -2.09 -0.53
CA ILE A 55 20.57 -2.09 -0.20
C ILE A 55 21.42 -1.69 -1.42
N GLY A 56 21.12 -2.23 -2.61
CA GLY A 56 21.82 -1.91 -3.85
C GLY A 56 21.74 -0.43 -4.17
N VAL A 57 20.53 0.14 -4.11
CA VAL A 57 20.29 1.58 -4.31
C VAL A 57 20.93 2.42 -3.20
N ALA A 58 20.92 1.97 -1.94
CA ALA A 58 21.60 2.67 -0.85
C ALA A 58 23.13 2.72 -1.06
N ILE A 59 23.75 1.61 -1.45
CA ILE A 59 25.19 1.57 -1.77
C ILE A 59 25.50 2.48 -2.95
N CYS A 60 24.72 2.40 -4.03
CA CYS A 60 24.92 3.24 -5.22
C CYS A 60 24.78 4.73 -4.88
N SER A 61 23.74 5.12 -4.16
CA SER A 61 23.53 6.53 -3.77
C SER A 61 24.60 7.04 -2.82
N HIS A 62 25.14 6.22 -1.92
CA HIS A 62 26.26 6.62 -1.06
C HIS A 62 27.51 6.97 -1.89
N PHE A 63 27.88 6.12 -2.87
CA PHE A 63 29.12 6.29 -3.63
C PHE A 63 29.00 7.22 -4.85
N ILE A 64 27.81 7.35 -5.44
CA ILE A 64 27.60 8.13 -6.68
C ILE A 64 27.11 9.55 -6.36
N LEU A 65 26.27 9.70 -5.32
CA LEU A 65 25.67 10.98 -4.93
C LEU A 65 26.28 11.56 -3.64
N ASP A 66 27.28 10.89 -3.05
CA ASP A 66 27.94 11.29 -1.79
C ASP A 66 26.97 11.49 -0.61
N PHE A 67 25.84 10.76 -0.62
CA PHE A 67 24.84 10.84 0.45
C PHE A 67 25.32 10.13 1.72
N PRO A 68 25.03 10.65 2.93
CA PRO A 68 25.26 9.89 4.16
C PRO A 68 24.41 8.62 4.18
N TRP A 69 24.91 7.54 4.81
CA TRP A 69 24.23 6.24 4.87
C TRP A 69 22.75 6.32 5.23
N ALA A 70 22.38 7.17 6.20
CA ALA A 70 20.98 7.34 6.60
C ALA A 70 20.08 7.79 5.43
N TRP A 71 20.53 8.79 4.68
CA TRP A 71 19.84 9.33 3.50
C TRP A 71 19.83 8.34 2.34
N SER A 72 20.93 7.60 2.15
CA SER A 72 21.02 6.55 1.15
C SER A 72 20.02 5.41 1.39
N PHE A 73 19.89 4.94 2.64
CA PHE A 73 18.88 3.94 3.00
C PHE A 73 17.45 4.47 2.87
N MET A 74 17.21 5.73 3.27
CA MET A 74 15.91 6.37 3.04
C MET A 74 15.55 6.36 1.54
N LEU A 75 16.50 6.72 0.67
CA LEU A 75 16.28 6.70 -0.78
C LEU A 75 16.06 5.27 -1.30
N GLY A 76 16.84 4.30 -0.83
CA GLY A 76 16.66 2.88 -1.17
C GLY A 76 15.27 2.36 -0.84
N PHE A 77 14.76 2.63 0.37
CA PHE A 77 13.41 2.21 0.77
C PHE A 77 12.29 2.99 0.10
N VAL A 78 12.54 4.18 -0.46
CA VAL A 78 11.55 4.90 -1.29
C VAL A 78 11.45 4.31 -2.70
N VAL A 79 12.57 3.82 -3.25
CA VAL A 79 12.65 3.37 -4.65
C VAL A 79 12.36 1.87 -4.81
N ALA A 80 12.79 1.02 -3.87
CA ALA A 80 12.69 -0.44 -3.98
C ALA A 80 11.26 -1.04 -4.00
N PRO A 81 10.23 -0.51 -3.31
CA PRO A 81 8.92 -1.16 -3.31
C PRO A 81 8.20 -1.02 -4.66
N VAL A 82 7.49 -2.07 -5.05
CA VAL A 82 6.72 -2.08 -6.31
C VAL A 82 5.42 -1.31 -6.13
N SER A 83 5.05 -0.48 -7.11
CA SER A 83 3.81 0.31 -7.01
C SER A 83 2.55 -0.56 -7.19
N PRO A 84 1.70 -0.73 -6.15
CA PRO A 84 0.46 -1.51 -6.28
C PRO A 84 -0.55 -0.80 -7.19
N ALA A 85 -0.48 0.54 -7.28
CA ALA A 85 -1.31 1.36 -8.16
C ALA A 85 -1.22 0.93 -9.63
N VAL A 86 -0.05 0.50 -10.08
CA VAL A 86 0.17 0.11 -11.48
C VAL A 86 0.00 -1.40 -11.66
N VAL A 87 0.47 -2.20 -10.70
CA VAL A 87 0.50 -3.66 -10.80
C VAL A 87 -0.85 -4.31 -10.49
N VAL A 88 -1.56 -3.84 -9.47
CA VAL A 88 -2.84 -4.45 -9.03
C VAL A 88 -3.91 -4.41 -10.13
N PRO A 89 -4.18 -3.28 -10.82
CA PRO A 89 -5.20 -3.26 -11.87
C PRO A 89 -4.90 -4.24 -13.01
N ARG A 90 -3.63 -4.36 -13.39
CA ARG A 90 -3.18 -5.25 -14.48
C ARG A 90 -3.30 -6.72 -14.09
N LEU A 91 -2.95 -7.07 -12.86
CA LEU A 91 -3.10 -8.44 -12.35
C LEU A 91 -4.56 -8.85 -12.19
N LEU A 92 -5.43 -7.93 -11.77
CA LEU A 92 -6.87 -8.18 -11.71
C LEU A 92 -7.45 -8.41 -13.11
N ALA A 93 -7.06 -7.62 -14.11
CA ALA A 93 -7.47 -7.84 -15.50
C ALA A 93 -6.99 -9.20 -16.06
N LEU A 94 -5.75 -9.61 -15.77
CA LEU A 94 -5.24 -10.94 -16.15
C LEU A 94 -5.99 -12.08 -15.46
N ARG A 95 -6.38 -11.87 -14.19
CA ARG A 95 -7.20 -12.82 -13.44
C ARG A 95 -8.58 -12.99 -14.07
N GLU A 96 -9.23 -11.89 -14.45
CA GLU A 96 -10.53 -11.90 -15.14
C GLU A 96 -10.46 -12.64 -16.49
N GLN A 97 -9.31 -12.57 -17.17
CA GLN A 97 -9.03 -13.34 -18.39
C GLN A 97 -8.65 -14.81 -18.13
N GLY A 98 -8.60 -15.26 -16.87
CA GLY A 98 -8.28 -16.64 -16.50
C GLY A 98 -6.78 -16.96 -16.43
N TYR A 99 -5.88 -16.01 -16.63
CA TYR A 99 -4.43 -16.26 -16.61
C TYR A 99 -3.91 -16.46 -15.18
N GLY A 100 -3.27 -17.61 -14.93
CA GLY A 100 -2.54 -17.88 -13.68
C GLY A 100 -3.43 -18.06 -12.44
N VAL A 101 -4.76 -18.15 -12.61
CA VAL A 101 -5.75 -18.27 -11.52
C VAL A 101 -5.59 -19.59 -10.77
N GLU A 102 -5.43 -20.71 -11.47
CA GLU A 102 -5.25 -22.05 -10.84
C GLU A 102 -4.01 -22.11 -9.93
N LYS A 103 -2.95 -21.41 -10.33
CA LYS A 103 -1.71 -21.35 -9.55
C LYS A 103 -1.75 -20.28 -8.45
N GLY A 104 -2.76 -19.39 -8.49
CA GLY A 104 -2.91 -18.27 -7.56
C GLY A 104 -1.93 -17.13 -7.80
N ILE A 105 -1.34 -17.01 -9.01
CA ILE A 105 -0.26 -16.07 -9.31
C ILE A 105 -0.67 -14.61 -9.05
N PRO A 106 -1.84 -14.13 -9.54
CA PRO A 106 -2.27 -12.76 -9.26
C PRO A 106 -2.39 -12.46 -7.75
N THR A 107 -2.92 -13.41 -6.98
CA THR A 107 -3.05 -13.28 -5.52
C THR A 107 -1.69 -13.20 -4.82
N ILE A 108 -0.74 -14.05 -5.23
CA ILE A 108 0.62 -14.07 -4.66
C ILE A 108 1.32 -12.74 -4.94
N ILE A 109 1.24 -12.23 -6.17
CA ILE A 109 1.93 -10.99 -6.56
C ILE A 109 1.29 -9.77 -5.89
N ILE A 110 -0.05 -9.67 -5.84
CA ILE A 110 -0.74 -8.56 -5.15
C ILE A 110 -0.36 -8.56 -3.65
N ALA A 111 -0.28 -9.73 -3.04
CA ALA A 111 0.10 -9.84 -1.64
C ALA A 111 1.58 -9.54 -1.40
N SER A 112 2.49 -10.02 -2.25
CA SER A 112 3.92 -9.70 -2.14
C SER A 112 4.17 -8.21 -2.36
N ALA A 113 3.50 -7.63 -3.36
CA ALA A 113 3.48 -6.19 -3.65
C ALA A 113 2.70 -5.34 -2.63
N SER A 114 2.16 -5.95 -1.57
CA SER A 114 1.66 -5.22 -0.42
C SER A 114 2.63 -5.31 0.76
N LEU A 115 3.21 -6.50 0.98
CA LEU A 115 4.22 -6.72 2.01
C LEU A 115 5.49 -5.90 1.78
N ASP A 116 5.93 -5.77 0.52
CA ASP A 116 7.08 -4.94 0.13
C ASP A 116 6.88 -3.47 0.54
N ASN A 117 5.71 -2.88 0.29
CA ASN A 117 5.35 -1.50 0.57
C ASN A 117 5.28 -1.25 2.07
N ILE A 118 4.69 -2.18 2.83
CA ILE A 118 4.63 -2.07 4.29
C ILE A 118 6.05 -2.10 4.86
N MET A 119 6.87 -3.06 4.43
CA MET A 119 8.24 -3.16 4.89
C MET A 119 9.06 -1.92 4.52
N ALA A 120 8.92 -1.43 3.29
CA ALA A 120 9.60 -0.24 2.81
C ALA A 120 9.22 1.01 3.62
N ILE A 121 7.93 1.22 3.89
CA ILE A 121 7.47 2.35 4.72
C ILE A 121 8.03 2.24 6.16
N SER A 122 7.97 1.06 6.76
CA SER A 122 8.49 0.85 8.11
C SER A 122 10.00 1.06 8.18
N MET A 123 10.76 0.51 7.23
CA MET A 123 12.22 0.65 7.18
C MET A 123 12.64 2.09 6.83
N PHE A 124 11.89 2.79 5.98
CA PHE A 124 12.06 4.22 5.76
C PHE A 124 11.90 5.01 7.07
N GLY A 125 10.89 4.67 7.88
CA GLY A 125 10.69 5.26 9.21
C GLY A 125 11.89 5.05 10.15
N VAL A 126 12.46 3.84 10.15
CA VAL A 126 13.69 3.52 10.91
C VAL A 126 14.87 4.39 10.43
N SER A 127 15.09 4.48 9.11
CA SER A 127 16.19 5.29 8.53
C SER A 127 15.99 6.79 8.78
N LEU A 128 14.75 7.28 8.71
CA LEU A 128 14.40 8.66 9.03
C LEU A 128 14.67 8.97 10.51
N GLY A 129 14.32 8.05 11.42
CA GLY A 129 14.62 8.17 12.85
C GLY A 129 16.12 8.28 13.13
N PHE A 130 16.93 7.50 12.40
CA PHE A 130 18.38 7.57 12.48
C PHE A 130 18.96 8.86 11.89
N ALA A 131 18.41 9.36 10.77
CA ALA A 131 18.86 10.59 10.12
C ALA A 131 18.61 11.85 10.97
N PHE A 132 17.49 11.90 11.70
CA PHE A 132 17.05 13.09 12.43
C PHE A 132 17.13 12.95 13.97
N SER A 133 17.70 11.86 14.49
CA SER A 133 17.88 11.60 15.94
C SER A 133 16.66 11.93 16.80
N LYS A 134 15.44 11.64 16.32
CA LYS A 134 14.18 12.04 16.99
C LYS A 134 13.84 11.21 18.25
N GLY A 135 14.74 10.36 18.76
CA GLY A 135 14.52 9.58 19.98
C GLY A 135 15.60 8.54 20.26
N SER A 136 15.29 7.58 21.17
CA SER A 136 16.13 6.40 21.41
C SER A 136 16.13 5.49 20.19
N THR A 137 17.33 5.17 19.66
CA THR A 137 17.54 4.28 18.50
C THR A 137 16.79 2.95 18.63
N VAL A 138 16.62 2.46 19.86
CA VAL A 138 15.88 1.24 20.18
C VAL A 138 14.40 1.37 19.81
N MET A 139 13.77 2.50 20.10
CA MET A 139 12.36 2.74 19.79
C MET A 139 12.12 2.85 18.29
N SER A 140 13.05 3.46 17.55
CA SER A 140 12.97 3.57 16.08
C SER A 140 13.06 2.20 15.40
N ILE A 141 13.90 1.30 15.90
CA ILE A 141 13.98 -0.07 15.38
C ILE A 141 12.72 -0.88 15.73
N LEU A 142 12.19 -0.71 16.95
CA LEU A 142 10.96 -1.37 17.41
C LEU A 142 9.71 -0.89 16.66
N GLN A 143 9.72 0.34 16.14
CA GLN A 143 8.62 0.91 15.39
C GLN A 143 8.22 0.03 14.19
N GLY A 144 9.18 -0.50 13.42
CA GLY A 144 8.85 -1.32 12.23
C GLY A 144 8.02 -2.57 12.55
N PRO A 145 8.48 -3.48 13.43
CA PRO A 145 7.71 -4.65 13.84
C PRO A 145 6.38 -4.28 14.52
N LEU A 146 6.36 -3.20 15.32
CA LEU A 146 5.14 -2.72 15.97
C LEU A 146 4.09 -2.25 14.94
N GLU A 147 4.50 -1.56 13.87
CA GLU A 147 3.61 -1.13 12.80
C GLU A 147 2.89 -2.32 12.14
N ILE A 148 3.62 -3.40 11.90
CA ILE A 148 3.06 -4.62 11.29
C ILE A 148 2.02 -5.24 12.23
N ILE A 149 2.34 -5.37 13.52
CA ILE A 149 1.44 -5.98 14.51
C ILE A 149 0.19 -5.12 14.69
N MET A 150 0.36 -3.81 14.92
CA MET A 150 -0.75 -2.89 15.13
C MET A 150 -1.64 -2.75 13.89
N GLY A 151 -1.02 -2.63 12.71
CA GLY A 151 -1.74 -2.54 11.45
C GLY A 151 -2.59 -3.78 11.19
N LEU A 152 -2.01 -4.98 11.35
CA LEU A 152 -2.73 -6.23 11.17
C LEU A 152 -3.86 -6.39 12.20
N ALA A 153 -3.59 -6.11 13.47
CA ALA A 153 -4.59 -6.24 14.54
C ALA A 153 -5.78 -5.28 14.33
N ALA A 154 -5.51 -4.00 14.03
CA ALA A 154 -6.54 -3.01 13.81
C ALA A 154 -7.35 -3.30 12.54
N GLY A 155 -6.68 -3.68 11.45
CA GLY A 155 -7.36 -4.01 10.20
C GLY A 155 -8.20 -5.28 10.30
N VAL A 156 -7.69 -6.36 10.90
CA VAL A 156 -8.48 -7.58 11.15
C VAL A 156 -9.67 -7.27 12.06
N GLY A 157 -9.47 -6.52 13.14
CA GLY A 157 -10.56 -6.13 14.04
C GLY A 157 -11.67 -5.35 13.32
N TRP A 158 -11.29 -4.35 12.52
CA TRP A 158 -12.23 -3.56 11.72
C TRP A 158 -12.94 -4.40 10.65
N GLY A 159 -12.19 -5.24 9.93
CA GLY A 159 -12.72 -6.12 8.89
C GLY A 159 -13.68 -7.18 9.42
N VAL A 160 -13.40 -7.76 10.59
CA VAL A 160 -14.35 -8.63 11.30
C VAL A 160 -15.59 -7.84 11.70
N GLY A 161 -15.44 -6.65 12.29
CA GLY A 161 -16.56 -5.79 12.67
C GLY A 161 -17.51 -5.53 11.50
N ILE A 162 -16.99 -5.08 10.36
CA ILE A 162 -17.76 -4.88 9.13
C ILE A 162 -18.38 -6.21 8.65
N GLY A 163 -17.60 -7.28 8.62
CA GLY A 163 -18.07 -8.57 8.09
C GLY A 163 -19.15 -9.25 8.94
N LEU A 164 -19.25 -8.89 10.23
CA LEU A 164 -20.30 -9.36 11.14
C LEU A 164 -21.59 -8.53 11.08
N ILE A 165 -21.48 -7.21 10.89
CA ILE A 165 -22.64 -6.29 10.86
C ILE A 165 -23.61 -6.63 9.72
N PHE A 166 -23.09 -7.09 8.57
CA PHE A 166 -23.92 -7.56 7.45
C PHE A 166 -24.21 -9.06 7.56
N ASN A 167 -24.96 -9.44 8.59
CA ASN A 167 -25.45 -10.81 8.72
C ASN A 167 -26.54 -11.12 7.68
N SER A 168 -26.66 -12.41 7.36
CA SER A 168 -27.35 -13.03 6.20
C SER A 168 -28.81 -12.63 5.91
N GLU A 169 -29.47 -11.77 6.70
CA GLU A 169 -30.90 -11.46 6.55
C GLU A 169 -31.21 -10.31 5.57
N HIS A 170 -30.24 -9.47 5.19
CA HIS A 170 -30.43 -8.36 4.24
C HIS A 170 -29.78 -8.65 2.89
N GLN A 171 -30.11 -9.81 2.31
CA GLN A 171 -29.30 -10.51 1.32
C GLN A 171 -29.44 -10.02 -0.14
N ASN A 172 -30.38 -9.14 -0.48
CA ASN A 172 -30.66 -8.84 -1.90
C ASN A 172 -31.00 -7.37 -2.24
N ASN A 173 -30.77 -6.42 -1.34
CA ASN A 173 -31.03 -5.01 -1.63
C ASN A 173 -29.75 -4.30 -2.10
N ARG A 174 -29.85 -3.56 -3.22
CA ARG A 174 -28.80 -2.68 -3.77
C ARG A 174 -28.15 -1.77 -2.71
N ASN A 175 -28.91 -1.40 -1.68
CA ASN A 175 -28.44 -0.60 -0.54
C ASN A 175 -27.41 -1.34 0.32
N SER A 176 -27.49 -2.67 0.49
CA SER A 176 -26.55 -3.46 1.30
C SER A 176 -25.13 -3.41 0.74
N THR A 177 -24.98 -3.49 -0.59
CA THR A 177 -23.68 -3.39 -1.27
C THR A 177 -23.09 -1.99 -1.19
N ALA A 178 -23.93 -0.95 -1.32
CA ALA A 178 -23.49 0.43 -1.17
C ALA A 178 -22.99 0.73 0.25
N ILE A 179 -23.70 0.25 1.29
CA ILE A 179 -23.27 0.45 2.67
C ILE A 179 -21.97 -0.32 2.94
N ARG A 180 -21.80 -1.55 2.42
CA ARG A 180 -20.50 -2.26 2.51
C ARG A 180 -19.37 -1.45 1.87
N ALA A 181 -19.59 -0.92 0.67
CA ALA A 181 -18.60 -0.08 -0.02
C ALA A 181 -18.22 1.15 0.81
N ILE A 182 -19.22 1.85 1.33
CA ILE A 182 -19.02 3.04 2.16
C ILE A 182 -18.26 2.68 3.45
N MET A 183 -18.66 1.63 4.16
CA MET A 183 -18.00 1.24 5.42
C MET A 183 -16.56 0.78 5.20
N THR A 184 -16.29 0.01 4.15
CA THR A 184 -14.91 -0.40 3.84
C THR A 184 -14.06 0.79 3.39
N PHE A 185 -14.61 1.68 2.56
CA PHE A 185 -13.90 2.89 2.12
C PHE A 185 -13.62 3.86 3.27
N CYS A 186 -14.66 4.28 4.00
CA CYS A 186 -14.52 5.19 5.14
C CYS A 186 -13.63 4.58 6.22
N GLY A 187 -13.78 3.28 6.49
CA GLY A 187 -12.90 2.56 7.41
C GLY A 187 -11.44 2.57 6.99
N GLY A 188 -11.15 2.27 5.71
CA GLY A 188 -9.80 2.33 5.17
C GLY A 188 -9.16 3.72 5.28
N VAL A 189 -9.92 4.77 4.96
CA VAL A 189 -9.47 6.17 5.11
C VAL A 189 -9.21 6.51 6.58
N ILE A 190 -10.12 6.15 7.49
CA ILE A 190 -9.95 6.40 8.94
C ILE A 190 -8.72 5.69 9.48
N LEU A 191 -8.50 4.43 9.10
CA LEU A 191 -7.31 3.66 9.52
C LEU A 191 -6.02 4.31 9.02
N ILE A 192 -5.96 4.70 7.73
CA ILE A 192 -4.77 5.36 7.17
C ILE A 192 -4.50 6.70 7.85
N LEU A 193 -5.51 7.56 7.98
CA LEU A 193 -5.34 8.88 8.60
C LEU A 193 -5.05 8.77 10.10
N GLY A 194 -5.70 7.84 10.79
CA GLY A 194 -5.51 7.61 12.22
C GLY A 194 -4.10 7.16 12.54
N PHE A 195 -3.59 6.14 11.86
CA PHE A 195 -2.22 5.67 12.07
C PHE A 195 -1.16 6.68 11.62
N ARG A 196 -1.45 7.48 10.58
CA ARG A 196 -0.58 8.60 10.17
C ARG A 196 -0.47 9.68 11.25
N TYR A 197 -1.55 9.95 12.00
CA TYR A 197 -1.53 10.91 13.11
C TYR A 197 -0.60 10.47 14.25
N PHE A 198 -0.43 9.15 14.46
CA PHE A 198 0.47 8.58 15.46
C PHE A 198 1.88 8.28 14.92
N ASP A 199 2.26 8.81 13.75
CA ASP A 199 3.54 8.55 13.06
C ASP A 199 3.78 7.08 12.65
N TYR A 200 2.76 6.22 12.71
CA TYR A 200 2.82 4.81 12.32
C TYR A 200 2.24 4.59 10.91
N SER A 201 2.73 5.33 9.93
CA SER A 201 2.13 5.35 8.58
C SER A 201 2.09 3.97 7.89
N GLY A 202 3.06 3.08 8.15
CA GLY A 202 3.06 1.71 7.64
C GLY A 202 1.92 0.85 8.19
N ALA A 203 1.56 1.06 9.46
CA ALA A 203 0.43 0.39 10.10
C ALA A 203 -0.90 0.76 9.46
N GLY A 204 -1.07 2.02 9.05
CA GLY A 204 -2.29 2.51 8.39
C GLY A 204 -2.57 1.82 7.05
N ALA A 205 -1.54 1.70 6.21
CA ALA A 205 -1.64 1.00 4.93
C ALA A 205 -1.96 -0.50 5.12
N LEU A 206 -1.27 -1.17 6.05
CA LEU A 206 -1.53 -2.57 6.36
C LEU A 206 -2.92 -2.79 6.97
N ALA A 207 -3.38 -1.88 7.83
CA ALA A 207 -4.71 -1.93 8.44
C ALA A 207 -5.81 -1.80 7.39
N CYS A 208 -5.67 -0.86 6.45
CA CYS A 208 -6.61 -0.70 5.34
C CYS A 208 -6.69 -1.99 4.51
N LEU A 209 -5.55 -2.52 4.06
CA LEU A 209 -5.50 -3.76 3.27
C LEU A 209 -6.10 -4.95 4.04
N SER A 210 -5.63 -5.21 5.26
CA SER A 210 -6.07 -6.36 6.06
C SER A 210 -7.55 -6.27 6.45
N SER A 211 -8.10 -5.06 6.62
CA SER A 211 -9.54 -4.87 6.84
C SER A 211 -10.37 -5.29 5.62
N ALA A 212 -9.93 -4.91 4.41
CA ALA A 212 -10.61 -5.28 3.17
C ALA A 212 -10.52 -6.78 2.89
N VAL A 213 -9.35 -7.39 3.15
CA VAL A 213 -9.14 -8.85 3.02
C VAL A 213 -9.98 -9.64 4.00
N THR A 214 -10.06 -9.19 5.26
CA THR A 214 -10.81 -9.88 6.30
C THR A 214 -12.30 -9.77 6.06
N ALA A 215 -12.79 -8.58 5.69
CA ALA A 215 -14.19 -8.37 5.31
C ALA A 215 -14.58 -9.21 4.09
N SER A 216 -13.77 -9.18 3.01
CA SER A 216 -14.04 -9.96 1.80
C SER A 216 -14.05 -11.46 2.06
N THR A 217 -13.12 -11.96 2.88
CA THR A 217 -13.06 -13.39 3.24
C THR A 217 -14.27 -13.79 4.08
N LEU A 218 -14.67 -12.97 5.06
CA LEU A 218 -15.81 -13.28 5.91
C LEU A 218 -17.13 -13.27 5.11
N TRP A 219 -17.28 -12.35 4.16
CA TRP A 219 -18.44 -12.34 3.26
C TRP A 219 -18.46 -13.54 2.31
N ARG A 220 -17.30 -13.97 1.80
CA ARG A 220 -17.17 -15.20 0.99
C ARG A 220 -17.51 -16.46 1.79
N LEU A 221 -16.98 -16.59 3.01
CA LEU A 221 -17.25 -17.74 3.89
C LEU A 221 -18.73 -17.87 4.25
N ARG A 222 -19.44 -16.75 4.40
CA ARG A 222 -20.88 -16.72 4.69
C ARG A 222 -21.77 -16.90 3.46
N LYS A 223 -21.20 -17.12 2.26
CA LYS A 223 -21.92 -17.14 0.97
C LYS A 223 -22.72 -15.87 0.69
N VAL A 224 -22.27 -14.75 1.25
CA VAL A 224 -22.85 -13.41 1.09
C VAL A 224 -22.15 -12.66 -0.08
N PHE A 225 -21.03 -13.19 -0.55
CA PHE A 225 -20.20 -12.70 -1.65
C PHE A 225 -20.06 -13.84 -2.67
N SER A 226 -20.43 -13.59 -3.93
CA SER A 226 -20.29 -14.59 -5.00
C SER A 226 -18.91 -14.45 -5.65
N PRO A 227 -18.38 -15.50 -6.31
CA PRO A 227 -17.04 -15.48 -6.91
C PRO A 227 -16.93 -14.66 -8.23
N ASP A 228 -18.03 -14.14 -8.76
CA ASP A 228 -18.09 -13.27 -9.94
C ASP A 228 -17.66 -11.82 -9.61
N PRO A 229 -17.41 -10.93 -10.60
CA PRO A 229 -17.02 -9.54 -10.32
C PRO A 229 -18.16 -8.78 -9.62
N ASP A 230 -18.18 -8.90 -8.30
CA ASP A 230 -19.17 -8.28 -7.44
C ASP A 230 -19.19 -6.76 -7.65
N ILE A 231 -20.39 -6.18 -7.57
CA ILE A 231 -20.65 -4.73 -7.71
C ILE A 231 -19.71 -3.91 -6.82
N LEU A 232 -19.30 -4.44 -5.67
CA LEU A 232 -18.33 -3.83 -4.77
C LEU A 232 -16.95 -3.63 -5.44
N CYS A 233 -16.41 -4.66 -6.08
CA CYS A 233 -15.13 -4.57 -6.79
C CYS A 233 -15.21 -3.55 -7.93
N TRP A 234 -16.36 -3.49 -8.62
CA TRP A 234 -16.60 -2.50 -9.67
C TRP A 234 -16.66 -1.06 -9.14
N ILE A 235 -17.29 -0.83 -7.98
CA ILE A 235 -17.30 0.49 -7.33
C ILE A 235 -15.87 0.98 -7.05
N PHE A 236 -15.02 0.12 -6.48
CA PHE A 236 -13.62 0.46 -6.21
C PHE A 236 -12.78 0.61 -7.49
N TYR A 237 -13.12 -0.12 -8.55
CA TYR A 237 -12.54 0.10 -9.89
C TYR A 237 -12.88 1.49 -10.43
N LEU A 238 -14.15 1.89 -10.37
CA LEU A 238 -14.60 3.20 -10.85
C LEU A 238 -13.99 4.34 -10.02
N LEU A 239 -13.97 4.20 -8.69
CA LEU A 239 -13.29 5.14 -7.80
C LEU A 239 -11.81 5.28 -8.16
N TRP A 240 -11.13 4.16 -8.37
CA TRP A 240 -9.72 4.18 -8.76
C TRP A 240 -9.51 4.88 -10.11
N TYR A 241 -10.36 4.62 -11.11
CA TYR A 241 -10.27 5.28 -12.42
C TYR A 241 -10.34 6.81 -12.33
N VAL A 242 -11.11 7.35 -11.38
CA VAL A 242 -11.18 8.80 -11.13
C VAL A 242 -9.98 9.30 -10.32
N PHE A 243 -9.52 8.55 -9.32
CA PHE A 243 -8.45 8.98 -8.42
C PHE A 243 -7.04 8.70 -8.94
N GLU A 244 -6.86 7.79 -9.89
CA GLU A 244 -5.55 7.44 -10.47
C GLU A 244 -4.88 8.64 -11.16
N PRO A 245 -5.53 9.36 -12.09
CA PRO A 245 -4.95 10.56 -12.69
C PRO A 245 -4.70 11.66 -11.66
N LEU A 246 -5.56 11.75 -10.64
CA LEU A 246 -5.43 12.74 -9.58
C LEU A 246 -4.21 12.44 -8.71
N LEU A 247 -3.96 11.17 -8.34
CA LEU A 247 -2.80 10.74 -7.57
C LEU A 247 -1.49 11.04 -8.32
N PHE A 248 -1.38 10.61 -9.58
CA PHE A 248 -0.16 10.82 -10.36
C PHE A 248 0.04 12.29 -10.75
N GLY A 249 -1.04 13.01 -11.08
CA GLY A 249 -1.00 14.45 -11.32
C GLY A 249 -0.58 15.23 -10.07
N ALA A 250 -1.09 14.85 -8.90
CA ALA A 250 -0.69 15.40 -7.61
C ALA A 250 0.81 15.19 -7.35
N ILE A 251 1.29 13.94 -7.43
CA ILE A 251 2.72 13.64 -7.25
C ILE A 251 3.59 14.43 -8.24
N GLY A 252 3.17 14.53 -9.50
CA GLY A 252 3.87 15.32 -10.52
C GLY A 252 3.95 16.81 -10.21
N CYS A 253 2.89 17.40 -9.66
CA CYS A 253 2.86 18.82 -9.26
C CYS A 253 3.77 19.14 -8.07
N GLN A 254 4.21 18.14 -7.29
CA GLN A 254 5.16 18.36 -6.18
C GLN A 254 6.60 18.54 -6.67
N ILE A 255 6.88 18.20 -7.92
CA ILE A 255 8.23 18.23 -8.48
C ILE A 255 8.53 19.65 -8.96
N ASP A 256 9.43 20.35 -8.27
CA ASP A 256 9.92 21.65 -8.70
C ASP A 256 11.06 21.51 -9.72
N LEU A 257 10.71 21.58 -11.00
CA LEU A 257 11.65 21.51 -12.14
C LEU A 257 12.72 22.62 -12.11
N GLY A 258 12.48 23.74 -11.41
CA GLY A 258 13.46 24.81 -11.29
C GLY A 258 14.66 24.47 -10.39
N THR A 259 14.48 23.49 -9.49
CA THR A 259 15.53 23.03 -8.55
C THR A 259 16.24 21.76 -9.01
N LEU A 260 15.78 21.16 -10.12
CA LEU A 260 16.30 19.91 -10.65
C LEU A 260 17.52 20.15 -11.54
N GLU A 261 18.71 19.97 -10.98
CA GLU A 261 19.94 19.90 -11.75
C GLU A 261 19.97 18.63 -12.62
N ALA A 262 20.13 18.79 -13.94
CA ALA A 262 20.18 17.67 -14.89
C ALA A 262 21.26 16.63 -14.55
N ARG A 263 22.37 17.06 -13.94
CA ARG A 263 23.44 16.19 -13.48
C ARG A 263 22.97 15.25 -12.36
N VAL A 264 22.27 15.78 -11.36
CA VAL A 264 21.74 15.00 -10.23
C VAL A 264 20.67 14.03 -10.71
N VAL A 265 19.82 14.45 -11.65
CA VAL A 265 18.83 13.56 -12.29
C VAL A 265 19.49 12.39 -13.00
N LEU A 266 20.55 12.65 -13.79
CA LEU A 266 21.28 11.61 -14.49
C LEU A 266 21.97 10.64 -13.52
N LEU A 267 22.64 11.16 -12.49
CA LEU A 267 23.28 10.34 -11.46
C LEU A 267 22.26 9.50 -10.68
N GLY A 268 21.09 10.08 -10.36
CA GLY A 268 19.98 9.35 -9.74
C GLY A 268 19.46 8.22 -10.64
N LEU A 269 19.33 8.45 -11.94
CA LEU A 269 18.91 7.43 -12.89
C LEU A 269 19.93 6.29 -13.01
N ILE A 270 21.23 6.62 -12.99
CA ILE A 270 22.30 5.61 -12.94
C ILE A 270 22.21 4.80 -11.64
N CYS A 271 22.00 5.45 -10.49
CA CYS A 271 21.83 4.76 -9.20
C CYS A 271 20.67 3.76 -9.23
N ILE A 272 19.55 4.12 -9.85
CA ILE A 272 18.38 3.22 -9.96
C ILE A 272 18.71 2.05 -10.88
N VAL A 273 19.25 2.31 -12.08
CA VAL A 273 19.55 1.24 -13.06
C VAL A 273 20.60 0.26 -12.54
N VAL A 274 21.59 0.73 -11.77
CA VAL A 274 22.64 -0.14 -11.20
C VAL A 274 22.19 -0.79 -9.90
N GLY A 275 21.42 -0.08 -9.07
CA GLY A 275 21.00 -0.53 -7.75
C GLY A 275 19.79 -1.46 -7.75
N SER A 276 18.91 -1.36 -8.75
CA SER A 276 17.78 -2.28 -8.95
C SER A 276 18.28 -3.57 -9.60
N VAL A 277 18.30 -4.67 -8.84
CA VAL A 277 18.81 -6.00 -9.23
C VAL A 277 17.71 -7.04 -9.18
#